data_AF-A0A3L7E2H6-F1
#
_entry.id   AF-A0A3L7E2H6-F1
#
_cell.length_a   1.000
_cell.length_b   1.000
_cell.length_c   1.000
_cell.angle_alpha   90.00
_cell.angle_beta   90.00
_cell.angle_gamma   90.00
#
_symmetry.space_group_name_H-M   'P 1'
#
loop_
_entity.id
_entity.type
_entity.pdbx_description
1 polymer ?
#
loop_
_entity_poly.entity_id
_entity_poly.type
_entity_poly.pdbx_seq_one_letter_code
_entity_poly.pdbx_strand_id
1 'polypeptide(L)'
;MPELLLIQFAKEPLPGEVKTRMIPPLSAQQACELHRELVLWTARTLTAAGLGRVELAVAGNPAAALFRQCQGLGVRAVRAQQGADLGQRMFHALQRGLEHHQKVILVGSDCPQIDRGYLQSAIAALDRSDAVLGPAADGGYVLIGVRQLDKRWFSGVQWGSASVYADTVARFSDTGTKWQPLAELQDVDRPEDLALWRAVTETAQ
;
A
#
# COMPACT_ATOMS: atom_id res chain seq x y z
N MET A 1 -17.25 -14.55 -8.86
CA MET A 1 -15.91 -13.99 -8.58
C MET A 1 -15.95 -13.40 -7.17
N PRO A 2 -14.93 -13.64 -6.32
CA PRO A 2 -14.83 -12.94 -5.03
C PRO A 2 -14.90 -11.42 -5.21
N GLU A 3 -15.58 -10.73 -4.30
CA GLU A 3 -15.93 -9.32 -4.49
C GLU A 3 -14.70 -8.40 -4.39
N LEU A 4 -13.80 -8.66 -3.44
CA LEU A 4 -12.68 -7.78 -3.10
C LEU A 4 -11.36 -8.54 -2.92
N LEU A 5 -10.31 -8.02 -3.55
CA LEU A 5 -8.91 -8.33 -3.26
C LEU A 5 -8.23 -7.14 -2.60
N LEU A 6 -7.53 -7.39 -1.49
CA LEU A 6 -6.60 -6.48 -0.84
C LEU A 6 -5.18 -6.93 -1.16
N ILE A 7 -4.36 -6.04 -1.71
CA ILE A 7 -2.95 -6.28 -2.02
C ILE A 7 -2.10 -5.36 -1.16
N GLN A 8 -1.26 -5.92 -0.30
CA GLN A 8 -0.24 -5.16 0.39
C GLN A 8 1.04 -5.14 -0.45
N PHE A 9 1.64 -3.96 -0.62
CA PHE A 9 2.98 -3.81 -1.17
C PHE A 9 4.01 -3.78 -0.03
N ALA A 10 5.05 -4.59 -0.14
CA ALA A 10 6.17 -4.61 0.80
C ALA A 10 7.51 -4.83 0.09
N LYS A 11 8.61 -4.54 0.78
CA LYS A 11 9.98 -4.85 0.35
C LYS A 11 10.59 -5.86 1.32
N GLU A 12 11.50 -6.70 0.82
CA GLU A 12 12.32 -7.59 1.64
C GLU A 12 13.05 -6.78 2.73
N PRO A 13 12.99 -7.21 4.00
CA PRO A 13 13.56 -6.46 5.12
C PRO A 13 15.09 -6.69 5.21
N LEU A 14 15.84 -5.96 4.40
CA LEU A 14 17.31 -5.98 4.43
C LEU A 14 17.86 -4.71 5.11
N PRO A 15 18.70 -4.82 6.16
CA PRO A 15 19.31 -3.65 6.81
C PRO A 15 20.06 -2.76 5.81
N GLY A 16 19.77 -1.45 5.87
CA GLY A 16 20.37 -0.46 4.95
C GLY A 16 19.67 -0.35 3.60
N GLU A 17 18.66 -1.16 3.31
CA GLU A 17 17.90 -1.10 2.06
C GLU A 17 16.43 -0.67 2.23
N VAL A 18 15.91 -0.70 3.45
CA VAL A 18 14.57 -0.26 3.82
C VAL A 18 14.65 0.86 4.85
N LYS A 19 13.68 1.78 4.82
CA LYS A 19 13.61 2.92 5.75
C LYS A 19 14.93 3.69 5.84
N THR A 20 15.63 3.88 4.73
CA THR A 20 16.95 4.54 4.71
C THR A 20 16.86 6.01 5.13
N ARG A 21 15.71 6.66 4.94
CA ARG A 21 15.43 8.02 5.43
C ARG A 21 15.33 8.12 6.96
N MET A 22 15.20 6.99 7.67
CA MET A 22 15.24 6.92 9.13
C MET A 22 16.68 6.86 9.68
N ILE A 23 17.69 6.80 8.81
CA ILE A 23 19.10 6.64 9.15
C ILE A 23 19.84 7.93 8.78
N PRO A 24 20.33 8.72 9.76
CA PRO A 24 20.06 8.72 11.21
C PRO A 24 18.65 9.24 11.59
N PRO A 25 18.16 9.04 12.84
CA PRO A 25 18.88 8.59 14.03
C PRO A 25 18.90 7.06 14.26
N LEU A 26 18.13 6.30 13.49
CA LEU A 26 18.14 4.84 13.63
C LEU A 26 19.38 4.23 13.00
N SER A 27 19.83 3.10 13.53
CA SER A 27 20.77 2.22 12.83
C SER A 27 20.07 1.51 11.67
N ALA A 28 20.86 0.97 10.74
CA ALA A 28 20.35 0.14 9.64
C ALA A 28 19.50 -1.04 10.13
N GLN A 29 19.87 -1.63 11.27
CA GLN A 29 19.13 -2.72 11.91
C GLN A 29 17.82 -2.23 12.52
N GLN A 30 17.83 -1.10 13.22
CA GLN A 30 16.61 -0.51 13.81
C GLN A 30 15.61 -0.07 12.75
N ALA A 31 16.07 0.56 11.66
CA ALA A 31 15.23 0.93 10.53
C ALA A 31 14.62 -0.30 9.84
N CYS A 32 15.39 -1.40 9.74
CA CYS A 32 14.89 -2.67 9.23
C CYS A 32 13.85 -3.31 10.14
N GLU A 33 14.04 -3.26 11.46
CA GLU A 33 13.05 -3.78 12.41
C GLU A 33 11.75 -2.97 12.37
N LEU A 34 11.83 -1.64 12.31
CA LEU A 34 10.65 -0.78 12.11
C LEU A 34 9.88 -1.16 10.84
N HIS A 35 10.59 -1.40 9.72
CA HIS A 35 9.97 -1.87 8.48
C HIS A 35 9.25 -3.21 8.66
N ARG A 36 9.86 -4.15 9.38
CA ARG A 36 9.24 -5.46 9.68
C ARG A 36 7.97 -5.30 10.52
N GLU A 37 8.03 -4.45 11.54
CA GLU A 37 6.87 -4.13 12.39
C GLU A 37 5.72 -3.55 11.58
N LEU A 38 5.98 -2.55 10.73
CA LEU A 38 4.98 -1.90 9.87
C LEU A 38 4.36 -2.87 8.84
N VAL A 39 5.17 -3.75 8.23
CA VAL A 39 4.68 -4.79 7.31
C VAL A 39 3.75 -5.77 8.04
N LEU A 40 4.15 -6.24 9.23
CA LEU A 40 3.33 -7.15 10.02
C LEU A 40 2.05 -6.47 10.53
N TRP A 41 2.15 -5.21 10.95
CA TRP A 41 1.02 -4.39 11.36
C TRP A 41 -0.02 -4.31 10.26
N THR A 42 0.40 -3.86 9.07
CA THR A 42 -0.49 -3.75 7.91
C THR A 42 -1.10 -5.10 7.54
N ALA A 43 -0.30 -6.18 7.54
CA ALA A 43 -0.81 -7.53 7.25
C ALA A 43 -1.88 -7.98 8.26
N ARG A 44 -1.67 -7.73 9.55
CA ARG A 44 -2.67 -8.00 10.60
C ARG A 44 -3.93 -7.19 10.39
N THR A 45 -3.80 -5.89 10.11
CA THR A 45 -4.96 -5.02 9.92
C THR A 45 -5.80 -5.44 8.72
N LEU A 46 -5.17 -5.70 7.56
CA LEU A 46 -5.90 -6.14 6.37
C LEU A 46 -6.60 -7.49 6.56
N THR A 47 -5.95 -8.45 7.23
CA THR A 47 -6.50 -9.79 7.47
C THR A 47 -7.60 -9.77 8.53
N ALA A 48 -7.41 -9.06 9.64
CA ALA A 48 -8.40 -8.90 10.70
C ALA A 48 -9.62 -8.07 10.27
N ALA A 49 -9.46 -7.17 9.29
CA ALA A 49 -10.58 -6.44 8.71
C ALA A 49 -11.62 -7.38 8.09
N GLY A 50 -11.25 -8.58 7.62
CA GLY A 50 -12.20 -9.57 7.10
C GLY A 50 -13.07 -9.08 5.93
N LEU A 51 -12.58 -8.10 5.17
CA LEU A 51 -13.32 -7.46 4.07
C LEU A 51 -13.14 -8.17 2.73
N GLY A 52 -12.11 -9.01 2.59
CA GLY A 52 -11.80 -9.66 1.32
C GLY A 52 -10.57 -10.57 1.42
N ARG A 53 -10.15 -11.10 0.28
CA ARG A 53 -8.92 -11.89 0.18
C ARG A 53 -7.72 -10.95 0.31
N VAL A 54 -6.73 -11.32 1.13
CA VAL A 54 -5.48 -10.55 1.27
C VAL A 54 -4.33 -11.27 0.58
N GLU A 55 -3.59 -10.56 -0.25
CA GLU A 55 -2.35 -11.00 -0.87
C GLU A 55 -1.23 -10.00 -0.58
N LEU A 56 0.02 -10.47 -0.67
CA LEU A 56 1.22 -9.66 -0.52
C LEU A 56 2.01 -9.65 -1.83
N ALA A 57 2.36 -8.46 -2.31
CA ALA A 57 3.21 -8.25 -3.47
C ALA A 57 4.54 -7.63 -3.02
N VAL A 58 5.64 -8.36 -3.21
CA VAL A 58 6.93 -8.07 -2.58
C VAL A 58 8.01 -7.71 -3.59
N ALA A 59 8.79 -6.68 -3.29
CA ALA A 59 10.06 -6.41 -3.94
C ALA A 59 11.19 -7.16 -3.20
N GLY A 60 12.06 -7.85 -3.93
CA GLY A 60 13.09 -8.74 -3.36
C GLY A 60 12.61 -10.19 -3.29
N ASN A 61 13.15 -10.97 -2.36
CA ASN A 61 12.90 -12.41 -2.23
C ASN A 61 11.52 -12.74 -1.63
N PRO A 62 10.60 -13.36 -2.39
CA PRO A 62 9.28 -13.75 -1.86
C PRO A 62 9.32 -14.83 -0.78
N ALA A 63 10.44 -15.55 -0.65
CA ALA A 63 10.65 -16.56 0.37
C ALA A 63 11.27 -16.01 1.68
N ALA A 64 11.38 -14.69 1.85
CA ALA A 64 11.87 -14.10 3.09
C ALA A 64 10.99 -14.50 4.29
N ALA A 65 11.62 -14.67 5.47
CA ALA A 65 10.94 -15.16 6.68
C ALA A 65 9.77 -14.26 7.12
N LEU A 66 9.88 -12.95 6.94
CA LEU A 66 8.83 -11.98 7.22
C LEU A 66 7.53 -12.31 6.45
N PHE A 67 7.63 -12.68 5.18
CA PHE A 67 6.45 -12.94 4.36
C PHE A 67 5.77 -14.26 4.72
N ARG A 68 6.53 -15.26 5.21
CA ARG A 68 5.96 -16.46 5.84
C ARG A 68 5.18 -16.11 7.12
N GLN A 69 5.67 -15.17 7.92
CA GLN A 69 4.94 -14.69 9.09
C GLN A 69 3.62 -14.02 8.68
N CYS A 70 3.62 -13.19 7.62
CA CYS A 70 2.38 -12.62 7.06
C CYS A 70 1.38 -13.71 6.62
N GLN A 71 1.84 -14.81 6.02
CA GLN A 71 0.96 -15.93 5.68
C GLN A 71 0.33 -16.56 6.92
N GLY A 72 1.08 -16.69 8.03
CA GLY A 72 0.56 -17.12 9.32
C GLY A 72 -0.53 -16.21 9.90
N LEU A 73 -0.59 -14.95 9.49
CA LEU A 73 -1.64 -13.99 9.86
C LEU A 73 -2.89 -14.08 8.97
N GLY A 74 -2.89 -14.91 7.92
CA GLY A 74 -4.03 -15.08 7.01
C GLY A 74 -3.82 -14.51 5.61
N VAL A 75 -2.64 -13.98 5.28
CA VAL A 75 -2.29 -13.61 3.90
C VAL A 75 -2.31 -14.87 3.02
N ARG A 76 -3.10 -14.84 1.94
CA ARG A 76 -3.41 -16.04 1.14
C ARG A 76 -2.40 -16.33 0.03
N ALA A 77 -1.59 -15.35 -0.37
CA ALA A 77 -0.49 -15.56 -1.31
C ALA A 77 0.57 -14.46 -1.17
N VAL A 78 1.81 -14.82 -1.49
CA VAL A 78 2.95 -13.90 -1.61
C VAL A 78 3.48 -13.99 -3.03
N ARG A 79 3.71 -12.85 -3.68
CA ARG A 79 4.14 -12.79 -5.09
C ARG A 79 5.19 -11.72 -5.29
N ALA A 80 6.14 -11.95 -6.19
CA ALA A 80 7.08 -10.91 -6.59
C ALA A 80 6.36 -9.78 -7.33
N GLN A 81 6.72 -8.53 -7.04
CA GLN A 81 6.35 -7.39 -7.86
C GLN A 81 7.03 -7.50 -9.23
N GLN A 82 6.32 -7.09 -10.28
CA GLN A 82 6.81 -7.16 -11.67
C GLN A 82 6.70 -5.80 -12.33
N GLY A 83 7.77 -5.29 -12.94
CA GLY A 83 7.79 -3.98 -13.58
C GLY A 83 9.08 -3.21 -13.29
N ALA A 84 9.47 -2.34 -14.23
CA ALA A 84 10.72 -1.58 -14.14
C ALA A 84 10.67 -0.49 -13.06
N ASP A 85 9.52 0.16 -12.91
CA ASP A 85 9.26 1.22 -11.93
C ASP A 85 8.07 0.87 -11.02
N LEU A 86 7.80 1.74 -10.03
CA LEU A 86 6.72 1.53 -9.07
C LEU A 86 5.33 1.52 -9.74
N GLY A 87 5.11 2.39 -10.72
CA GLY A 87 3.86 2.47 -11.48
C GLY A 87 3.54 1.19 -12.23
N GLN A 88 4.51 0.63 -12.94
CA GLN A 88 4.39 -0.65 -13.64
C GLN A 88 4.11 -1.80 -12.66
N ARG A 89 4.78 -1.80 -11.50
CA ARG A 89 4.55 -2.80 -10.45
C ARG A 89 3.13 -2.75 -9.90
N MET A 90 2.62 -1.56 -9.61
CA MET A 90 1.22 -1.37 -9.19
C MET A 90 0.26 -1.78 -10.30
N PHE A 91 0.48 -1.33 -11.54
CA PHE A 91 -0.36 -1.68 -12.68
C PHE A 91 -0.48 -3.20 -12.86
N HIS A 92 0.63 -3.94 -12.91
CA HIS A 92 0.60 -5.40 -13.06
C HIS A 92 -0.09 -6.10 -11.86
N ALA A 93 0.13 -5.61 -10.64
CA ALA A 93 -0.53 -6.17 -9.45
C ALA A 93 -2.05 -5.97 -9.49
N LEU A 94 -2.50 -4.77 -9.85
CA LEU A 94 -3.92 -4.42 -9.98
C LEU A 94 -4.58 -5.16 -11.14
N GLN A 95 -3.93 -5.21 -12.31
CA GLN A 95 -4.43 -5.90 -13.50
C GLN A 95 -4.72 -7.37 -13.20
N ARG A 96 -3.73 -8.07 -12.63
CA ARG A 96 -3.88 -9.47 -12.21
C ARG A 96 -4.98 -9.66 -11.19
N GLY A 97 -5.15 -8.71 -10.27
CA GLY A 97 -6.24 -8.77 -9.30
C GLY A 97 -7.62 -8.74 -9.96
N LEU A 98 -7.78 -7.85 -10.95
CA LEU A 98 -9.02 -7.63 -11.70
C LEU A 98 -9.40 -8.79 -12.62
N GLU A 99 -8.45 -9.67 -12.98
CA GLU A 99 -8.75 -10.92 -13.71
C GLU A 99 -9.67 -11.86 -12.91
N HIS A 100 -9.71 -11.72 -11.58
CA HIS A 100 -10.41 -12.65 -10.69
C HIS A 100 -11.34 -11.98 -9.66
N HIS A 101 -11.30 -10.65 -9.51
CA HIS A 101 -12.05 -9.90 -8.51
C HIS A 101 -12.66 -8.65 -9.13
N GLN A 102 -13.79 -8.20 -8.59
CA GLN A 102 -14.49 -7.01 -9.10
C GLN A 102 -13.87 -5.69 -8.60
N LYS A 103 -13.34 -5.71 -7.38
CA LYS A 103 -12.64 -4.59 -6.74
C LYS A 103 -11.26 -5.06 -6.30
N VAL A 104 -10.24 -4.26 -6.56
CA VAL A 104 -8.88 -4.47 -6.06
C VAL A 104 -8.43 -3.22 -5.34
N ILE A 105 -7.97 -3.38 -4.11
CA ILE A 105 -7.37 -2.31 -3.31
C ILE A 105 -5.92 -2.66 -3.05
N LEU A 106 -5.02 -1.77 -3.39
CA LEU A 106 -3.59 -1.86 -3.13
C LEU A 106 -3.22 -0.83 -2.06
N VAL A 107 -2.50 -1.28 -1.03
CA VAL A 107 -1.98 -0.42 0.04
C VAL A 107 -0.47 -0.57 0.19
N GLY A 108 0.19 0.50 0.61
CA GLY A 108 1.57 0.44 1.11
C GLY A 108 1.64 -0.21 2.49
N SER A 109 2.85 -0.50 2.96
CA SER A 109 3.07 -1.05 4.31
C SER A 109 3.36 0.02 5.36
N ASP A 110 3.52 1.29 4.94
CA ASP A 110 4.13 2.33 5.75
C ASP A 110 3.13 3.23 6.48
N CYS A 111 1.83 3.05 6.24
CA CYS A 111 0.78 3.85 6.87
C CYS A 111 0.04 3.02 7.92
N PRO A 112 0.43 3.09 9.21
CA PRO A 112 -0.20 2.31 10.27
C PRO A 112 -1.61 2.80 10.62
N GLN A 113 -2.03 3.98 10.14
CA GLN A 113 -3.35 4.55 10.33
C GLN A 113 -4.45 3.92 9.45
N ILE A 114 -4.08 3.12 8.44
CA ILE A 114 -5.08 2.37 7.66
C ILE A 114 -5.76 1.37 8.59
N ASP A 115 -7.03 1.61 8.88
CA ASP A 115 -7.87 0.74 9.68
C ASP A 115 -9.04 0.14 8.87
N ARG A 116 -9.90 -0.63 9.54
CA ARG A 116 -11.08 -1.23 8.91
C ARG A 116 -12.04 -0.17 8.33
N GLY A 117 -12.24 0.95 9.03
CA GLY A 117 -13.16 2.01 8.60
C GLY A 117 -12.67 2.74 7.35
N TYR A 118 -11.35 2.96 7.25
CA TYR A 118 -10.70 3.51 6.07
C TYR A 118 -10.88 2.60 4.85
N LEU A 119 -10.65 1.30 5.02
CA LEU A 119 -10.87 0.30 3.96
C LEU A 119 -12.34 0.22 3.54
N GLN A 120 -13.29 0.28 4.48
CA GLN A 120 -14.72 0.34 4.16
C GLN A 120 -15.08 1.59 3.35
N SER A 121 -14.47 2.73 3.68
CA SER A 121 -14.66 3.98 2.94
C SER A 121 -14.14 3.86 1.50
N ALA A 122 -12.99 3.20 1.31
CA ALA A 122 -12.45 2.88 -0.02
C ALA A 122 -13.39 1.98 -0.83
N ILE A 123 -13.96 0.93 -0.20
CA ILE A 123 -14.91 0.01 -0.85
C ILE A 123 -16.17 0.76 -1.28
N ALA A 124 -16.75 1.56 -0.38
CA ALA A 124 -17.95 2.35 -0.66
C ALA A 124 -17.72 3.44 -1.71
N ALA A 125 -16.49 3.97 -1.81
CA ALA A 125 -16.10 4.86 -2.91
C ALA A 125 -16.10 4.12 -4.25
N LEU A 126 -15.54 2.92 -4.31
CA LEU A 126 -15.52 2.10 -5.52
C LEU A 126 -16.91 1.68 -6.01
N ASP A 127 -17.92 1.62 -5.14
CA ASP A 127 -19.30 1.37 -5.61
C ASP A 127 -19.81 2.45 -6.58
N ARG A 128 -19.27 3.67 -6.46
CA ARG A 128 -19.68 4.85 -7.22
C ARG A 128 -18.62 5.38 -8.18
N SER A 129 -17.41 4.81 -8.22
CA SER A 129 -16.30 5.28 -9.07
C SER A 129 -15.46 4.12 -9.63
N ASP A 130 -14.67 4.39 -10.67
CA ASP A 130 -13.76 3.41 -11.27
C ASP A 130 -12.45 3.27 -10.48
N ALA A 131 -12.04 4.35 -9.81
CA ALA A 131 -10.86 4.40 -8.96
C ALA A 131 -11.10 5.18 -7.65
N VAL A 132 -10.24 4.94 -6.66
CA VAL A 132 -10.16 5.68 -5.40
C VAL A 132 -8.69 5.86 -5.01
N LEU A 133 -8.33 7.02 -4.47
CA LEU A 133 -6.99 7.29 -3.93
C LEU A 133 -7.09 7.75 -2.47
N GLY A 134 -6.21 7.22 -1.63
CA GLY A 134 -5.96 7.70 -0.28
C GLY A 134 -4.70 8.55 -0.24
N PRO A 135 -4.80 9.90 -0.19
CA PRO A 135 -3.62 10.78 -0.20
C PRO A 135 -2.70 10.50 0.99
N ALA A 136 -1.40 10.62 0.76
CA ALA A 136 -0.39 10.64 1.81
C ALA A 136 0.10 12.08 2.02
N ALA A 137 0.40 12.44 3.27
CA ALA A 137 0.89 13.79 3.62
C ALA A 137 2.22 14.18 2.93
N ASP A 138 2.99 13.20 2.44
CA ASP A 138 4.25 13.41 1.73
C ASP A 138 4.08 13.75 0.23
N GLY A 139 2.84 13.77 -0.27
CA GLY A 139 2.49 14.02 -1.67
C GLY A 139 2.33 12.75 -2.52
N GLY A 140 2.48 11.57 -1.92
CA GLY A 140 2.12 10.28 -2.50
C GLY A 140 0.68 9.85 -2.17
N TYR A 141 0.46 8.54 -2.15
CA TYR A 141 -0.80 7.96 -1.68
C TYR A 141 -0.54 6.63 -0.97
N VAL A 142 -1.26 6.41 0.13
CA VAL A 142 -1.17 5.20 0.95
C VAL A 142 -2.04 4.06 0.40
N LEU A 143 -3.03 4.40 -0.43
CA LEU A 143 -4.01 3.48 -1.00
C LEU A 143 -4.39 3.87 -2.42
N ILE A 144 -4.46 2.88 -3.31
CA ILE A 144 -5.18 2.97 -4.58
C ILE A 144 -6.16 1.81 -4.68
N GLY A 145 -7.43 2.10 -4.94
CA GLY A 145 -8.45 1.09 -5.20
C GLY A 145 -9.02 1.27 -6.60
N VAL A 146 -9.40 0.15 -7.24
CA VAL A 146 -9.83 0.15 -8.64
C VAL A 146 -10.90 -0.91 -8.92
N ARG A 147 -11.76 -0.60 -9.89
CA ARG A 147 -12.68 -1.53 -10.57
C ARG A 147 -12.37 -1.70 -12.04
N GLN A 148 -11.75 -0.68 -12.63
CA GLN A 148 -11.23 -0.68 -13.99
C GLN A 148 -9.79 -0.18 -13.92
N LEU A 149 -9.00 -0.44 -14.96
CA LEU A 149 -7.59 -0.06 -14.96
C LEU A 149 -7.22 0.51 -16.32
N ASP A 150 -6.55 1.66 -16.30
CA ASP A 150 -5.91 2.24 -17.48
C ASP A 150 -4.42 2.43 -17.21
N LYS A 151 -3.58 1.87 -18.08
CA LYS A 151 -2.11 2.01 -17.97
C LYS A 151 -1.63 3.46 -18.00
N ARG A 152 -2.42 4.37 -18.59
CA ARG A 152 -2.10 5.80 -18.69
C ARG A 152 -2.07 6.48 -17.32
N TRP A 153 -2.75 5.94 -16.30
CA TRP A 153 -2.75 6.47 -14.93
C TRP A 153 -1.37 6.53 -14.30
N PHE A 154 -0.48 5.61 -14.67
CA PHE A 154 0.86 5.49 -14.12
C PHE A 154 1.94 6.04 -15.06
N SER A 155 1.55 6.56 -16.23
CA SER A 155 2.48 7.04 -17.25
C SER A 155 2.89 8.47 -16.97
N GLY A 156 4.20 8.74 -16.93
CA GLY A 156 4.73 10.10 -16.70
C GLY A 156 4.65 10.58 -15.25
N VAL A 157 4.27 9.73 -14.30
CA VAL A 157 4.27 10.04 -12.86
C VAL A 157 5.71 10.03 -12.34
N GLN A 158 6.08 11.07 -11.59
CA GLN A 158 7.40 11.19 -10.98
C GLN A 158 7.49 10.36 -9.69
N TRP A 159 7.68 9.05 -9.81
CA TRP A 159 7.74 8.15 -8.65
C TRP A 159 8.81 8.54 -7.63
N GLY A 160 8.41 8.65 -6.36
CA GLY A 160 9.30 9.04 -5.25
C GLY A 160 9.38 10.54 -4.99
N SER A 161 8.58 11.36 -5.68
CA SER A 161 8.43 12.79 -5.44
C SER A 161 7.14 13.11 -4.64
N ALA A 162 7.04 14.34 -4.15
CA ALA A 162 5.82 14.89 -3.57
C ALA A 162 4.73 15.24 -4.62
N SER A 163 5.00 15.03 -5.92
CA SER A 163 4.01 15.27 -6.99
C SER A 163 3.23 14.02 -7.37
N VAL A 164 3.55 12.85 -6.83
CA VAL A 164 2.97 11.56 -7.25
C VAL A 164 1.44 11.57 -7.25
N TYR A 165 0.81 12.07 -6.19
CA TYR A 165 -0.64 12.19 -6.10
C TYR A 165 -1.20 13.12 -7.17
N ALA A 166 -0.65 14.34 -7.28
CA ALA A 166 -1.09 15.33 -8.25
C ALA A 166 -0.93 14.85 -9.70
N ASP A 167 0.21 14.22 -10.01
CA ASP A 167 0.50 13.64 -11.32
C ASP A 167 -0.51 12.55 -11.67
N THR A 168 -0.83 11.66 -10.72
CA THR A 168 -1.81 10.58 -10.91
C THR A 168 -3.22 11.14 -11.14
N VAL A 169 -3.63 12.14 -10.35
CA VAL A 169 -4.92 12.83 -10.53
C VAL A 169 -5.01 13.54 -11.88
N ALA A 170 -3.92 14.13 -12.37
CA ALA A 170 -3.86 14.68 -13.71
C ALA A 170 -4.11 13.59 -14.78
N ARG A 171 -3.54 12.39 -14.61
CA ARG A 171 -3.80 11.25 -15.52
C ARG A 171 -5.25 10.74 -15.43
N PHE A 172 -5.89 10.78 -14.27
CA PHE A 172 -7.32 10.47 -14.17
C PHE A 172 -8.17 11.48 -14.96
N SER A 173 -7.82 12.76 -14.89
CA SER A 173 -8.48 13.81 -15.68
C SER A 173 -8.30 13.59 -17.18
N ASP A 174 -7.07 13.32 -17.64
CA ASP A 174 -6.74 13.07 -19.05
C ASP A 174 -7.48 11.86 -19.65
N THR A 175 -7.84 10.88 -18.81
CA THR A 175 -8.53 9.66 -19.22
C THR A 175 -10.05 9.71 -19.01
N GLY A 176 -10.57 10.79 -18.42
CA GLY A 176 -11.99 10.89 -18.05
C GLY A 176 -12.40 9.90 -16.95
N THR A 177 -11.45 9.43 -16.15
CA THR A 177 -11.68 8.41 -15.11
C THR A 177 -12.55 8.99 -14.00
N LYS A 178 -13.66 8.31 -13.66
CA LYS A 178 -14.45 8.65 -12.48
C LYS A 178 -13.71 8.15 -11.25
N TRP A 179 -13.22 9.07 -10.41
CA TRP A 179 -12.49 8.71 -9.19
C TRP A 179 -13.01 9.46 -7.96
N GLN A 180 -12.56 9.04 -6.77
CA GLN A 180 -12.88 9.66 -5.49
C GLN A 180 -11.62 9.75 -4.61
N PRO A 181 -11.37 10.86 -3.92
CA PRO A 181 -10.38 10.91 -2.85
C PRO A 181 -10.93 10.32 -1.54
N LEU A 182 -10.05 9.76 -0.72
CA LEU A 182 -10.31 9.46 0.69
C LEU A 182 -9.69 10.54 1.58
N ALA A 183 -9.87 10.39 2.89
CA ALA A 183 -9.13 11.20 3.86
C ALA A 183 -7.61 10.97 3.69
N GLU A 184 -6.86 12.05 3.79
CA GLU A 184 -5.40 12.01 3.83
C GLU A 184 -4.93 11.32 5.11
N LEU A 185 -3.88 10.51 5.00
CA LEU A 185 -3.21 9.87 6.12
C LEU A 185 -1.72 10.20 6.10
N GLN A 186 -1.06 9.99 7.24
CA GLN A 186 0.38 10.13 7.38
C GLN A 186 1.01 8.74 7.41
N ASP A 187 2.05 8.55 6.60
CA ASP A 187 2.90 7.39 6.60
C ASP A 187 4.14 7.62 7.49
N VAL A 188 4.81 6.53 7.85
CA VAL A 188 5.98 6.56 8.75
C VAL A 188 7.23 6.43 7.91
N ASP A 189 7.74 7.52 7.33
CA ASP A 189 8.89 7.50 6.40
C ASP A 189 10.13 8.22 6.94
N ARG A 190 9.93 9.22 7.80
CA ARG A 190 11.00 10.04 8.39
C ARG A 190 11.02 9.99 9.91
N PRO A 191 12.14 10.35 10.56
CA PRO A 191 12.28 10.25 12.02
C PRO A 191 11.19 10.98 12.82
N GLU A 192 10.69 12.10 12.31
CA GLU A 192 9.57 12.86 12.87
C GLU A 192 8.27 12.05 12.97
N ASP A 193 8.08 11.05 12.10
CA ASP A 193 6.89 10.20 12.07
C ASP A 193 6.92 9.08 13.13
N LEU A 194 8.05 8.87 13.81
CA LEU A 194 8.16 7.84 14.85
C LEU A 194 7.19 8.07 16.01
N ALA A 195 6.80 9.33 16.27
CA ALA A 195 5.78 9.66 17.26
C ALA A 195 4.40 9.09 16.87
N LEU A 196 4.06 9.11 15.57
CA LEU A 196 2.84 8.51 15.05
C LEU A 196 2.84 6.99 15.27
N TRP A 197 3.94 6.31 14.95
CA TRP A 197 4.06 4.86 15.14
C TRP A 197 3.85 4.45 16.61
N ARG A 198 4.46 5.18 17.55
CA ARG A 198 4.29 4.95 18.99
C ARG A 198 2.85 5.14 19.43
N ALA A 199 2.20 6.23 19.05
CA ALA A 199 0.81 6.50 19.41
C ALA A 199 -0.15 5.41 18.91
N VAL A 200 0.03 4.94 17.67
CA VAL A 200 -0.80 3.88 17.08
C VAL A 200 -0.60 2.55 17.81
N THR A 201 0.63 2.19 18.15
CA THR A 201 0.93 0.92 18.83
C THR A 201 0.50 0.92 20.29
N GLU A 202 0.58 2.05 21.00
CA GLU A 202 0.11 2.19 22.38
C GLU A 202 -1.42 2.07 22.48
N THR A 203 -2.16 2.61 21.51
CA THR A 203 -3.63 2.56 21.49
C THR A 203 -4.17 1.14 21.21
N ALA A 204 -3.34 0.26 20.65
CA ALA A 204 -3.73 -1.09 20.24
C ALA A 204 -3.34 -2.20 21.23
N GLN A 205 -2.66 -1.85 22.33
CA GLN A 205 -2.40 -2.73 23.48
C GLN A 205 -3.56 -2.67 24.47
#